data_AF-A0A941Q1Z7-F1
#
_entry.id   AF-A0A941Q1Z7-F1
#
_cell.length_a   1.000
_cell.length_b   1.000
_cell.length_c   1.000
_cell.angle_alpha   90.00
_cell.angle_beta   90.00
_cell.angle_gamma   90.00
#
_symmetry.space_group_name_H-M   'P 1'
#
loop_
_entity.id
_entity.type
_entity.pdbx_description
1 polymer ?
#
loop_
_entity_poly.entity_id
_entity_poly.type
_entity_poly.pdbx_seq_one_letter_code
_entity_poly.pdbx_strand_id
1 'polypeptide(L)'
;MLLTLEGVLTPDDVCEARRLLAGAAWEDGRSTAGAQAVTVKNNQQLAQDGEPARTLRALVLQGLERHATFFSAALPRNVFPPMF
;
A
#
# COMPACT_ATOMS: atom_id res chain seq x y z
N MET A 1 12.85 5.91 -13.26
CA MET A 1 13.55 6.51 -12.11
C MET A 1 12.94 5.93 -10.84
N LEU A 2 13.75 5.45 -9.90
CA LEU A 2 13.29 4.85 -8.64
C LEU A 2 14.02 5.54 -7.48
N LEU A 3 13.30 5.74 -6.36
CA LEU A 3 13.82 6.32 -5.13
C LEU A 3 13.55 5.34 -3.98
N THR A 4 14.56 5.11 -3.14
CA THR A 4 14.41 4.31 -1.92
C THR A 4 14.21 5.26 -0.74
N LEU A 5 13.17 5.02 0.05
CA LEU A 5 12.86 5.77 1.27
C LEU A 5 13.00 4.81 2.45
N GLU A 6 13.86 5.14 3.40
CA GLU A 6 14.10 4.32 4.59
C GLU A 6 13.20 4.79 5.73
N GLY A 7 12.78 3.85 6.58
CA GLY A 7 12.04 4.20 7.81
C GLY A 7 10.68 4.87 7.57
N VAL A 8 10.03 4.64 6.42
CA VAL A 8 8.66 5.13 6.15
C VAL A 8 7.69 4.64 7.23
N LEU A 9 7.83 3.37 7.63
CA LEU A 9 7.11 2.77 8.75
C LEU A 9 8.07 2.54 9.90
N THR A 10 7.61 2.83 11.13
CA THR A 10 8.34 2.46 12.35
C THR A 10 8.25 0.95 12.59
N PRO A 11 9.08 0.36 13.48
CA PRO A 11 8.97 -1.05 13.84
C PRO A 11 7.57 -1.44 14.36
N ASP A 12 6.92 -0.56 15.11
CA ASP A 12 5.57 -0.78 15.63
C ASP A 12 4.52 -0.73 14.51
N ASP A 13 4.63 0.22 13.58
CA ASP A 13 3.79 0.27 12.38
C ASP A 13 3.91 -1.03 11.56
N VAL A 14 5.13 -1.54 11.38
CA VAL A 14 5.36 -2.80 10.65
C VAL A 14 4.75 -4.00 11.38
N CYS A 15 4.84 -4.03 12.71
CA CYS A 15 4.24 -5.07 13.53
C CYS A 15 2.71 -5.10 13.37
N GLU A 16 2.08 -3.93 13.49
CA GLU A 16 0.63 -3.79 13.34
C GLU A 16 0.17 -4.12 11.92
N ALA A 17 0.89 -3.64 10.90
CA ALA A 17 0.60 -3.97 9.51
C ALA A 17 0.62 -5.48 9.26
N ARG A 18 1.63 -6.19 9.77
CA ARG A 18 1.73 -7.65 9.66
C ARG A 18 0.59 -8.36 10.37
N ARG A 19 0.18 -7.87 11.55
CA ARG A 19 -0.95 -8.44 12.30
C ARG A 19 -2.25 -8.32 11.51
N LEU A 20 -2.52 -7.15 10.92
CA LEU A 20 -3.71 -6.92 10.08
C LEU A 20 -3.69 -7.80 8.82
N LEU A 21 -2.54 -7.87 8.12
CA LEU A 21 -2.38 -8.67 6.91
C LEU A 21 -2.56 -10.18 7.17
N ALA A 22 -2.09 -10.67 8.32
CA ALA A 22 -2.23 -12.08 8.70
C ALA A 22 -3.68 -12.48 9.00
N GLY A 23 -4.51 -11.53 9.48
CA GLY A 23 -5.92 -11.77 9.80
C GLY A 23 -6.89 -11.43 8.67
N ALA A 24 -6.41 -10.85 7.56
CA ALA A 24 -7.28 -10.37 6.49
C ALA A 24 -7.67 -11.48 5.50
N ALA A 25 -8.82 -11.31 4.84
CA ALA A 25 -9.24 -12.14 3.73
C ALA A 25 -8.53 -11.70 2.45
N TRP A 26 -7.79 -12.62 1.83
CA TRP A 26 -7.05 -12.41 0.59
C TRP A 26 -7.85 -12.93 -0.60
N GLU A 27 -7.92 -12.15 -1.66
CA GLU A 27 -8.68 -12.44 -2.88
C GLU A 27 -7.73 -12.53 -4.09
N ASP A 28 -8.22 -13.04 -5.22
CA ASP A 28 -7.47 -13.02 -6.47
C ASP A 28 -7.28 -11.58 -6.96
N GLY A 29 -6.03 -11.14 -7.09
CA GLY A 29 -5.70 -9.77 -7.46
C GLY A 29 -6.11 -9.38 -8.88
N ARG A 30 -6.50 -10.34 -9.73
CA ARG A 30 -7.04 -10.08 -11.08
C ARG A 30 -8.30 -9.22 -11.06
N SER A 31 -9.06 -9.22 -9.96
CA SER A 31 -10.25 -8.37 -9.78
C SER A 31 -9.96 -6.87 -9.91
N THR A 32 -8.72 -6.45 -9.62
CA THR A 32 -8.27 -5.04 -9.70
C THR A 32 -7.38 -4.76 -10.91
N ALA A 33 -7.18 -5.74 -11.79
CA ALA A 33 -6.36 -5.58 -12.97
C ALA A 33 -7.13 -4.87 -14.10
N GLY A 34 -6.48 -3.90 -14.75
CA GLY A 34 -6.95 -3.41 -16.05
C GLY A 34 -6.87 -4.52 -17.13
N ALA A 35 -7.56 -4.30 -18.25
CA ALA A 35 -7.72 -5.30 -19.32
C ALA A 35 -6.39 -5.90 -19.84
N GLN A 36 -5.30 -5.12 -19.83
CA GLN A 36 -3.98 -5.59 -20.25
C GLN A 36 -3.27 -6.45 -19.20
N ALA A 37 -3.50 -6.17 -17.91
CA ALA A 37 -2.79 -6.83 -16.82
C ALA A 37 -3.50 -8.10 -16.32
N VAL A 38 -4.82 -8.22 -16.55
CA VAL A 38 -5.62 -9.34 -16.00
C VAL A 38 -5.14 -10.72 -16.47
N THR A 39 -4.56 -10.80 -17.67
CA THR A 39 -4.07 -12.06 -18.26
C THR A 39 -2.77 -12.55 -17.64
N VAL A 40 -1.99 -11.66 -17.02
CA VAL A 40 -0.66 -11.97 -16.46
C VAL A 40 -0.56 -11.70 -14.96
N LYS A 41 -1.53 -11.01 -14.34
CA LYS A 41 -1.56 -10.75 -12.91
C LYS A 41 -1.82 -12.05 -12.15
N ASN A 42 -0.86 -12.43 -11.32
CA ASN A 42 -0.91 -13.63 -10.50
C ASN A 42 -0.44 -13.30 -9.07
N ASN A 43 -1.31 -12.68 -8.31
CA ASN A 43 -1.10 -12.38 -6.90
C ASN A 43 -2.42 -12.50 -6.14
N GLN A 44 -2.31 -12.51 -4.81
CA GLN A 44 -3.45 -12.23 -3.96
C GLN A 44 -3.45 -10.75 -3.58
N GLN A 45 -4.62 -10.21 -3.31
CA GLN A 45 -4.81 -8.81 -2.91
C GLN A 45 -5.99 -8.71 -1.94
N LEU A 46 -5.94 -7.76 -1.02
CA LEU A 46 -7.07 -7.44 -0.15
C LEU A 46 -8.20 -6.75 -0.95
N ALA A 47 -9.43 -6.94 -0.48
CA ALA A 47 -10.58 -6.17 -0.94
C ALA A 47 -10.31 -4.66 -0.77
N GLN A 48 -10.49 -3.89 -1.85
CA GLN A 48 -10.04 -2.49 -1.89
C GLN A 48 -10.87 -1.55 -1.02
N ASP A 49 -12.09 -1.93 -0.69
CA ASP A 49 -13.02 -1.25 0.21
C ASP A 49 -13.05 -1.87 1.63
N GLY A 50 -12.35 -2.98 1.82
CA GLY A 50 -12.23 -3.67 3.11
C GLY A 50 -11.54 -2.83 4.18
N GLU A 51 -11.96 -3.03 5.44
CA GLU A 51 -11.38 -2.34 6.59
C GLU A 51 -9.85 -2.52 6.68
N PRO A 52 -9.29 -3.75 6.53
CA PRO A 52 -7.84 -3.92 6.68
C PRO A 52 -7.05 -3.11 5.65
N ALA A 53 -7.52 -3.07 4.39
CA ALA A 53 -6.89 -2.29 3.33
C ALA A 53 -6.94 -0.79 3.63
N ARG A 54 -8.06 -0.27 4.16
CA ARG A 54 -8.19 1.15 4.54
C ARG A 54 -7.23 1.51 5.68
N THR A 55 -7.13 0.67 6.70
CA THR A 55 -6.27 0.90 7.86
C THR A 55 -4.80 0.84 7.48
N LEU A 56 -4.40 -0.15 6.69
CA LEU A 56 -3.03 -0.25 6.15
C LEU A 56 -2.66 0.93 5.25
N ARG A 57 -3.59 1.42 4.42
CA ARG A 57 -3.37 2.63 3.60
C ARG A 57 -3.10 3.85 4.47
N ALA A 58 -3.92 4.08 5.49
CA ALA A 58 -3.74 5.21 6.38
C ALA A 58 -2.37 5.18 7.06
N LEU A 59 -1.95 4.00 7.52
CA LEU A 59 -0.64 3.79 8.15
C LEU A 59 0.53 4.17 7.22
N VAL A 60 0.51 3.69 5.96
CA VAL A 60 1.56 4.02 4.97
C VAL A 60 1.53 5.49 4.57
N LEU A 61 0.35 6.06 4.36
CA LEU A 61 0.22 7.47 3.98
C LEU A 61 0.73 8.39 5.10
N GLN A 62 0.41 8.10 6.36
CA GLN A 62 0.97 8.84 7.51
C GLN A 62 2.49 8.71 7.58
N GLY A 63 3.06 7.55 7.24
CA GLY A 63 4.51 7.37 7.13
C GLY A 63 5.15 8.25 6.07
N LEU A 64 4.56 8.28 4.87
CA LEU A 64 5.01 9.12 3.75
C LEU A 64 4.86 10.61 4.06
N GLU A 65 3.80 11.01 4.76
CA GLU A 65 3.55 12.40 5.15
C GLU A 65 4.67 12.98 6.04
N ARG A 66 5.35 12.13 6.82
CA ARG A 66 6.47 12.55 7.67
C ARG A 66 7.81 12.61 6.92
N HIS A 67 7.87 12.14 5.68
CA HIS A 67 9.12 11.94 4.96
C HIS A 67 9.44 13.11 4.02
N ALA A 68 10.33 14.02 4.45
CA ALA A 68 10.71 15.21 3.67
C ALA A 68 11.19 14.89 2.24
N THR A 69 11.99 13.83 2.07
CA THR A 69 12.49 13.39 0.77
C THR A 69 11.38 12.96 -0.20
N PHE A 70 10.30 12.35 0.31
CA PHE A 70 9.14 11.98 -0.52
C PHE A 70 8.49 13.23 -1.10
N PHE A 71 8.22 14.23 -0.24
CA PHE A 71 7.61 15.47 -0.67
C PHE A 71 8.48 16.25 -1.66
N SER A 72 9.78 16.38 -1.41
CA SER A 72 10.67 17.12 -2.31
C SER A 72 10.86 16.43 -3.65
N ALA A 73 10.87 15.09 -3.69
CA ALA A 73 11.10 14.33 -4.91
C ALA A 73 9.84 14.16 -5.76
N ALA A 74 8.67 13.98 -5.14
CA ALA A 74 7.43 13.67 -5.84
C ALA A 74 6.53 14.89 -6.05
N LEU A 75 6.61 15.92 -5.20
CA LEU A 75 5.71 17.09 -5.16
C LEU A 75 4.25 16.70 -5.45
N PRO A 76 3.69 15.75 -4.66
CA PRO A 76 2.49 15.04 -5.08
C PRO A 76 1.27 15.94 -5.02
N ARG A 77 0.54 16.05 -6.13
CA ARG A 77 -0.82 16.62 -6.14
C ARG A 77 -1.84 15.65 -5.53
N ASN A 78 -1.70 14.36 -5.81
CA ASN A 78 -2.52 13.26 -5.30
C ASN A 78 -1.65 12.00 -5.20
N VAL A 79 -1.89 11.18 -4.17
CA VAL A 79 -1.23 9.87 -4.01
C VAL A 79 -2.24 8.79 -4.37
N PHE A 80 -1.92 7.96 -5.36
CA PHE A 80 -2.73 6.77 -5.64
C PHE A 80 -2.62 5.83 -4.43
N PRO A 81 -3.75 5.40 -3.85
CA PRO A 81 -3.73 4.68 -2.58
C PRO A 81 -2.93 3.39 -2.68
N PRO A 82 -2.07 3.07 -1.69
CA PRO A 82 -1.40 1.78 -1.62
C PRO A 82 -2.41 0.63 -1.70
N MET A 83 -2.09 -0.38 -2.50
CA MET A 83 -2.83 -1.63 -2.58
C MET A 83 -2.00 -2.71 -1.89
N PHE A 84 -2.68 -3.56 -1.13
CA PHE A 84 -2.12 -4.66 -0.37
C PHE A 84 -2.74 -5.94 -0.87
#